data_AF-A0A6B2FWV6-F1
#
_entry.id   AF-A0A6B2FWV6-F1
#
_cell.length_a   1.000
_cell.length_b   1.000
_cell.length_c   1.000
_cell.angle_alpha   90.00
_cell.angle_beta   90.00
_cell.angle_gamma   90.00
#
_symmetry.space_group_name_H-M   'P 1'
#
loop_
_entity.id
_entity.type
_entity.pdbx_description
1 polymer ?
#
loop_
_entity_poly.entity_id
_entity_poly.type
_entity_poly.pdbx_seq_one_letter_code
_entity_poly.pdbx_strand_id
1 'polypeptide(L)'
;MQLNFANNLIKTNGYSKNLEVYAPIDMIGSIFKFLIIPKETDRAPFQSLINQILIFAVEFLDISRYSDDLCEKICRLLRYIIKFMGPSYCLRREISKKAIEWFIVSGRSSFMYLMCTIVDLYSKDIVNQEWILHDFLLFGQPAILSLNQDIASPEFPYLLEDYIRLCIKIYQFVPVSFLSSEICKPVILTTIKGLLCENKKSFNACSSFLSMIFKEKFYERDIDRLVVKDSVATIFIEFSHVIIKYCLQNIFSHKSLFIIELSGELLVVLLKYNQVILSPIHLHN
;
A
#
# COMPACT_ATOMS: atom_id res chain seq x y z
N MET A 1 19.40 -9.11 30.19
CA MET A 1 18.52 -7.92 30.29
C MET A 1 17.39 -7.94 29.25
N GLN A 2 17.67 -8.30 27.99
CA GLN A 2 16.66 -8.43 26.91
C GLN A 2 15.56 -9.50 27.16
N LEU A 3 15.91 -10.68 27.68
CA LEU A 3 14.94 -11.75 28.00
C LEU A 3 13.96 -11.42 29.15
N ASN A 4 14.36 -10.56 30.10
CA ASN A 4 13.48 -10.18 31.22
C ASN A 4 12.41 -9.17 30.80
N PHE A 5 12.67 -8.36 29.77
CA PHE A 5 11.69 -7.42 29.23
C PHE A 5 10.57 -8.18 28.49
N ALA A 6 10.95 -9.12 27.62
CA ALA A 6 10.01 -10.01 26.91
C ALA A 6 9.18 -10.89 27.87
N ASN A 7 9.80 -11.43 28.92
CA ASN A 7 9.09 -12.28 29.90
C ASN A 7 8.15 -11.50 30.84
N ASN A 8 8.41 -10.21 31.09
CA ASN A 8 7.50 -9.38 31.87
C ASN A 8 6.26 -8.94 31.06
N LEU A 9 6.37 -8.86 29.73
CA LEU A 9 5.26 -8.58 28.81
C LEU A 9 4.21 -9.70 28.75
N ILE A 10 4.65 -10.96 28.81
CA ILE A 10 3.77 -12.13 28.69
C ILE A 10 2.95 -12.37 29.98
N LYS A 11 3.42 -11.88 31.14
CA LYS A 11 2.81 -12.16 32.45
C LYS A 11 1.65 -11.24 32.84
N THR A 12 1.44 -10.13 32.15
CA THR A 12 0.33 -9.21 32.47
C THR A 12 -0.88 -9.51 31.59
N ASN A 13 -1.77 -10.38 32.10
CA ASN A 13 -3.13 -10.58 31.59
C ASN A 13 -3.99 -9.30 31.80
N GLY A 14 -3.64 -8.24 31.09
CA GLY A 14 -4.28 -6.93 31.20
C GLY A 14 -3.63 -5.96 30.23
N TYR A 15 -4.23 -5.82 29.05
CA TYR A 15 -3.90 -4.87 27.98
C TYR A 15 -4.17 -3.41 28.43
N SER A 16 -3.49 -2.96 29.48
CA SER A 16 -3.40 -1.53 29.76
C SER A 16 -2.35 -0.92 28.83
N LYS A 17 -2.55 0.34 28.42
CA LYS A 17 -1.59 1.14 27.66
C LYS A 17 -0.29 1.30 28.46
N ASN A 18 0.54 0.26 28.50
CA ASN A 18 1.82 0.29 29.20
C ASN A 18 2.77 1.22 28.44
N LEU A 19 2.75 2.50 28.84
CA LEU A 19 3.69 3.55 28.40
C LEU A 19 5.14 3.07 28.46
N GLU A 20 5.46 2.16 29.39
CA GLU A 20 6.78 1.54 29.57
C GLU A 20 7.27 0.75 28.35
N VAL A 21 6.36 0.25 27.51
CA VAL A 21 6.68 -0.55 26.31
C VAL A 21 6.58 0.30 25.05
N TYR A 22 5.58 1.18 24.98
CA TYR A 22 5.33 2.01 23.80
C TYR A 22 6.32 3.16 23.66
N ALA A 23 6.71 3.81 24.77
CA ALA A 23 7.61 4.97 24.72
C ALA A 23 9.00 4.61 24.17
N PRO A 24 9.63 3.48 24.55
CA PRO A 24 10.90 3.06 23.94
C PRO A 24 10.80 2.81 22.43
N ILE A 25 9.75 2.14 21.95
CA ILE A 25 9.56 1.87 20.51
C ILE A 25 9.42 3.18 19.72
N ASP A 26 8.62 4.11 20.23
CA ASP A 26 8.42 5.42 19.61
C ASP A 26 9.70 6.27 19.62
N MET A 27 10.47 6.19 20.70
CA MET A 27 11.75 6.89 20.84
C MET A 27 12.77 6.35 19.83
N ILE A 28 12.95 5.03 19.73
CA ILE A 28 13.84 4.40 18.76
C ILE A 28 13.41 4.77 17.33
N GLY A 29 12.10 4.69 17.04
CA GLY A 29 11.57 5.08 15.73
C GLY A 29 11.86 6.54 15.39
N SER A 30 11.78 7.44 16.38
CA SER A 30 12.08 8.86 16.20
C SER A 30 13.57 9.11 15.92
N ILE A 31 14.47 8.34 16.55
CA ILE A 31 15.91 8.40 16.24
C ILE A 31 16.12 8.11 14.75
N PHE A 32 15.62 6.99 14.22
CA PHE A 32 15.81 6.68 12.79
C PHE A 32 15.07 7.64 11.84
N LYS A 33 13.97 8.24 12.28
CA LYS A 33 13.23 9.23 11.49
C LYS A 33 14.04 10.52 11.32
N PHE A 34 14.70 10.99 12.39
CA PHE A 34 15.33 12.31 12.43
C PHE A 34 16.86 12.27 12.33
N LEU A 35 17.47 11.09 12.43
CA LEU A 35 18.91 10.93 12.24
C LEU A 35 19.25 11.11 10.75
N ILE A 36 19.84 12.25 10.44
CA ILE A 36 20.33 12.57 9.09
C ILE A 36 21.79 12.15 9.01
N ILE A 37 22.07 11.16 8.16
CA ILE A 37 23.43 10.76 7.81
C ILE A 37 23.71 11.22 6.38
N PRO A 38 24.81 11.95 6.13
CA PRO A 38 25.22 12.33 4.77
C PRO A 38 25.30 11.10 3.86
N LYS A 39 24.90 11.23 2.59
CA LYS A 39 24.82 10.10 1.64
C LYS A 39 26.16 9.39 1.43
N GLU A 40 27.26 10.10 1.62
CA GLU A 40 28.63 9.62 1.45
C GLU A 40 29.17 8.89 2.69
N THR A 41 28.47 8.98 3.82
CA THR A 41 28.90 8.34 5.06
C THR A 41 28.52 6.85 5.05
N ASP A 42 29.50 6.01 5.34
CA ASP A 42 29.28 4.58 5.50
C ASP A 42 28.28 4.31 6.62
N ARG A 43 27.24 3.54 6.31
CA ARG A 43 26.18 3.13 7.24
C ARG A 43 26.49 1.81 7.93
N ALA A 44 27.58 1.12 7.56
CA ALA A 44 28.05 -0.10 8.20
C ALA A 44 28.17 -0.01 9.74
N PRO A 45 28.58 1.13 10.35
CA PRO A 45 28.63 1.25 11.82
C PRO A 45 27.28 1.04 12.50
N PHE A 46 26.16 1.31 11.80
CA PHE A 46 24.81 1.12 12.32
C PHE A 46 24.25 -0.27 12.02
N GLN A 47 24.88 -1.04 11.14
CA GLN A 47 24.35 -2.33 10.66
C GLN A 47 24.14 -3.33 11.80
N SER A 48 25.09 -3.43 12.74
CA SER A 48 24.99 -4.35 13.87
C SER A 48 23.83 -3.99 14.81
N LEU A 49 23.70 -2.71 15.16
CA LEU A 49 22.59 -2.21 15.98
C LEU A 49 21.25 -2.41 15.27
N ILE A 50 21.19 -2.11 13.98
CA ILE A 50 19.98 -2.25 13.18
C ILE A 50 19.56 -3.72 13.10
N ASN A 51 20.49 -4.64 12.86
CA ASN A 51 20.21 -6.07 12.86
C ASN A 51 19.64 -6.54 14.22
N GLN A 52 20.18 -6.03 15.34
CA GLN A 52 19.62 -6.35 16.67
C GLN A 52 18.20 -5.80 16.85
N ILE A 53 17.95 -4.56 16.44
CA ILE A 53 16.61 -3.95 16.53
C ILE A 53 15.62 -4.67 15.62
N LEU A 54 16.06 -5.18 14.48
CA LEU A 54 15.23 -5.94 13.55
C LEU A 54 14.86 -7.31 14.12
N ILE A 55 15.82 -8.04 14.68
CA ILE A 55 15.55 -9.31 15.37
C ILE A 55 14.52 -9.07 16.48
N PHE A 56 14.73 -8.04 17.30
CA PHE A 56 13.78 -7.65 18.33
C PHE A 56 12.40 -7.33 17.73
N ALA A 57 12.31 -6.52 16.68
CA ALA A 57 11.04 -6.14 16.07
C ALA A 57 10.28 -7.35 15.50
N VAL A 58 10.99 -8.33 14.92
CA VAL A 58 10.41 -9.56 14.38
C VAL A 58 9.88 -10.45 15.50
N GLU A 59 10.71 -10.75 16.51
CA GLU A 59 10.29 -11.54 17.68
C GLU A 59 9.11 -10.89 18.41
N PHE A 60 9.14 -9.57 18.50
CA PHE A 60 8.11 -8.81 19.18
C PHE A 60 6.80 -8.78 18.40
N LEU A 61 6.83 -8.73 17.07
CA LEU A 61 5.63 -8.85 16.23
C LEU A 61 4.95 -10.21 16.37
N ASP A 62 5.73 -11.28 16.52
CA ASP A 62 5.17 -12.62 16.78
C ASP A 62 4.36 -12.67 18.08
N ILE A 63 4.76 -11.87 19.08
CA ILE A 63 4.07 -11.72 20.36
C ILE A 63 2.91 -10.72 20.26
N SER A 64 3.11 -9.60 19.55
CA SER A 64 2.18 -8.47 19.51
C SER A 64 1.11 -8.55 18.43
N ARG A 65 1.05 -9.63 17.63
CA ARG A 65 0.11 -9.79 16.51
C ARG A 65 -1.38 -9.66 16.86
N TYR A 66 -1.71 -9.71 18.15
CA TYR A 66 -3.07 -9.55 18.68
C TYR A 66 -3.41 -8.11 19.14
N SER A 67 -2.47 -7.16 19.05
CA SER A 67 -2.68 -5.76 19.45
C SER A 67 -2.37 -4.78 18.30
N ASP A 68 -3.37 -4.03 17.89
CA ASP A 68 -3.33 -3.18 16.68
C ASP A 68 -2.40 -1.99 16.87
N ASP A 69 -2.52 -1.34 18.03
CA ASP A 69 -1.68 -0.21 18.42
C ASP A 69 -0.20 -0.60 18.40
N LEU A 70 0.11 -1.80 18.90
CA LEU A 70 1.48 -2.27 19.00
C LEU A 70 2.03 -2.72 17.65
N CYS A 71 1.22 -3.42 16.87
CA CYS A 71 1.54 -3.78 15.50
C CYS A 71 1.85 -2.54 14.64
N GLU A 72 1.03 -1.49 14.72
CA GLU A 72 1.27 -0.24 13.99
C GLU A 72 2.54 0.47 14.46
N LYS A 73 2.84 0.48 15.77
CA LYS A 73 4.08 1.06 16.31
C LYS A 73 5.32 0.32 15.80
N ILE A 74 5.33 -1.01 15.80
CA ILE A 74 6.46 -1.77 15.27
C ILE A 74 6.58 -1.62 13.75
N CYS A 75 5.48 -1.69 13.01
CA CYS A 75 5.49 -1.44 11.57
C CYS A 75 6.05 -0.05 11.27
N ARG A 76 5.69 0.98 12.06
CA ARG A 76 6.23 2.33 11.93
C ARG A 76 7.73 2.40 12.23
N LEU A 77 8.20 1.72 13.28
CA LEU A 77 9.63 1.58 13.57
C LEU A 77 10.37 0.95 12.37
N LEU A 78 9.87 -0.17 11.87
CA LEU A 78 10.44 -0.87 10.70
C LEU A 78 10.47 0.04 9.47
N ARG A 79 9.40 0.79 9.19
CA ARG A 79 9.36 1.77 8.09
C ARG A 79 10.48 2.81 8.22
N TYR A 80 10.75 3.32 9.43
CA TYR A 80 11.82 4.29 9.64
C TYR A 80 13.21 3.67 9.49
N ILE A 81 13.44 2.47 10.03
CA ILE A 81 14.71 1.75 9.87
C ILE A 81 15.00 1.45 8.39
N ILE A 82 14.01 0.93 7.67
CA ILE A 82 14.16 0.56 6.25
C ILE A 82 14.44 1.80 5.40
N LYS A 83 13.74 2.92 5.65
CA LYS A 83 14.02 4.21 4.98
C LYS A 83 15.40 4.75 5.33
N PHE A 84 15.80 4.63 6.59
CA PHE A 84 17.11 5.05 7.05
C PHE A 84 18.22 4.26 6.37
N MET A 85 18.09 2.94 6.25
CA MET A 85 19.07 2.08 5.59
C MET A 85 19.10 2.28 4.07
N GLY A 86 17.94 2.54 3.47
CA GLY A 86 17.81 2.75 2.03
C GLY A 86 18.11 1.48 1.23
N PRO A 87 18.51 1.62 -0.05
CA PRO A 87 18.67 0.49 -0.98
C PRO A 87 19.69 -0.58 -0.54
N SER A 88 20.67 -0.21 0.29
CA SER A 88 21.75 -1.10 0.73
C SER A 88 21.32 -2.16 1.75
N TYR A 89 20.04 -2.16 2.16
CA TYR A 89 19.55 -3.10 3.15
C TYR A 89 19.40 -4.52 2.57
N CYS A 90 20.15 -5.46 3.14
CA CYS A 90 20.24 -6.83 2.64
C CYS A 90 19.02 -7.71 2.98
N LEU A 91 18.32 -7.48 4.10
CA LEU A 91 17.23 -8.36 4.56
C LEU A 91 15.83 -7.92 4.09
N ARG A 92 15.74 -7.07 3.06
CA ARG A 92 14.46 -6.54 2.53
C ARG A 92 13.45 -7.63 2.17
N ARG A 93 13.92 -8.75 1.62
CA ARG A 93 13.07 -9.89 1.23
C ARG A 93 12.55 -10.66 2.44
N GLU A 94 13.34 -10.79 3.50
CA GLU A 94 12.93 -11.48 4.72
C GLU A 94 11.84 -10.69 5.46
N ILE A 95 12.00 -9.36 5.56
CA ILE A 95 10.96 -8.49 6.12
C ILE A 95 9.67 -8.59 5.30
N SER A 96 9.77 -8.56 3.97
CA SER A 96 8.60 -8.66 3.10
C SER A 96 7.82 -9.96 3.34
N LYS A 97 8.53 -11.10 3.34
CA LYS A 97 7.94 -12.41 3.67
C LYS A 97 7.27 -12.43 5.04
N LYS A 98 7.94 -11.89 6.05
CA LYS A 98 7.36 -11.82 7.41
C LYS A 98 6.12 -10.94 7.48
N ALA A 99 6.11 -9.80 6.78
CA ALA A 99 4.95 -8.94 6.69
C ALA A 99 3.75 -9.65 6.05
N ILE A 100 3.98 -10.49 5.03
CA ILE A 100 2.95 -11.34 4.41
C ILE A 100 2.41 -12.36 5.42
N GLU A 101 3.31 -13.11 6.07
CA GLU A 101 2.93 -14.13 7.06
C GLU A 101 2.06 -13.52 8.17
N TRP A 102 2.47 -12.38 8.73
CA TRP A 102 1.70 -11.72 9.77
C TRP A 102 0.37 -11.17 9.28
N PHE A 103 0.34 -10.60 8.07
CA PHE A 103 -0.91 -10.13 7.49
C PHE A 103 -1.92 -11.26 7.27
N ILE A 104 -1.48 -12.41 6.77
CA ILE A 104 -2.35 -13.58 6.58
C ILE A 104 -2.97 -14.03 7.91
N VAL A 105 -2.21 -13.96 9.00
CA VAL A 105 -2.68 -14.38 10.32
C VAL A 105 -3.57 -13.35 10.99
N SER A 106 -3.26 -12.06 10.91
CA SER A 106 -3.90 -11.02 11.72
C SER A 106 -4.80 -10.05 10.94
N GLY A 107 -4.73 -10.03 9.61
CA GLY A 107 -5.50 -9.13 8.75
C GLY A 107 -5.15 -7.65 8.88
N ARG A 108 -4.05 -7.30 9.57
CA ARG A 108 -3.75 -5.89 9.92
C ARG A 108 -3.15 -5.12 8.75
N SER A 109 -3.76 -3.98 8.39
CA SER A 109 -3.35 -3.16 7.24
C SER A 109 -1.99 -2.48 7.42
N SER A 110 -1.50 -2.34 8.65
CA SER A 110 -0.17 -1.80 8.99
C SER A 110 0.97 -2.51 8.23
N PHE A 111 0.83 -3.81 7.96
CA PHE A 111 1.78 -4.61 7.17
C PHE A 111 1.77 -4.23 5.69
N MET A 112 0.62 -3.85 5.12
CA MET A 112 0.57 -3.33 3.75
C MET A 112 1.26 -1.97 3.65
N TYR A 113 1.13 -1.12 4.67
CA TYR A 113 1.83 0.16 4.67
C TYR A 113 3.35 0.00 4.84
N LEU A 114 3.78 -1.02 5.60
CA LEU A 114 5.18 -1.45 5.61
C LEU A 114 5.61 -1.89 4.21
N MET A 115 4.81 -2.70 3.51
CA MET A 115 5.08 -3.13 2.14
C MET A 115 5.18 -1.95 1.17
N CYS A 116 4.33 -0.92 1.29
CA CYS A 116 4.44 0.30 0.48
C CYS A 116 5.83 0.96 0.61
N THR A 117 6.41 0.94 1.82
CA THR A 117 7.77 1.50 2.04
C THR A 117 8.84 0.67 1.35
N ILE A 118 8.68 -0.65 1.33
CA ILE A 118 9.58 -1.57 0.61
C ILE A 118 9.49 -1.30 -0.90
N VAL A 119 8.29 -1.27 -1.46
CA VAL A 119 8.06 -0.97 -2.89
C VAL A 119 8.70 0.38 -3.28
N ASP A 120 8.46 1.44 -2.51
CA ASP A 120 9.01 2.77 -2.78
C ASP A 120 10.54 2.83 -2.86
N LEU A 121 11.24 1.99 -2.09
CA LEU A 121 12.69 2.00 -2.02
C LEU A 121 13.34 1.09 -3.06
N TYR A 122 12.74 -0.05 -3.37
CA TYR A 122 13.41 -1.10 -4.14
C TYR A 122 12.86 -1.27 -5.57
N SER A 123 11.64 -0.82 -5.88
CA SER A 123 11.02 -1.06 -7.20
C SER A 123 11.59 -0.25 -8.35
N LYS A 124 12.47 0.72 -8.07
CA LYS A 124 13.22 1.45 -9.10
C LYS A 124 14.25 0.59 -9.81
N ASP A 125 14.77 -0.42 -9.12
CA ASP A 125 15.69 -1.39 -9.70
C ASP A 125 14.89 -2.54 -10.31
N ILE A 126 15.06 -2.74 -11.62
CA ILE A 126 14.35 -3.75 -12.41
C ILE A 126 14.57 -5.16 -11.83
N VAL A 127 15.75 -5.45 -11.27
CA VAL A 127 16.06 -6.74 -10.65
C VAL A 127 15.16 -7.04 -9.44
N ASN A 128 14.57 -6.00 -8.85
CA ASN A 128 13.69 -6.13 -7.70
C ASN A 128 12.19 -6.20 -8.09
N GLN A 129 11.82 -5.86 -9.31
CA GLN A 129 10.42 -5.72 -9.70
C GLN A 129 9.65 -7.04 -9.66
N GLU A 130 10.29 -8.15 -10.08
CA GLU A 130 9.68 -9.48 -10.10
C GLU A 130 9.29 -9.97 -8.70
N TRP A 131 10.22 -9.92 -7.73
CA TRP A 131 9.92 -10.38 -6.38
C TRP A 131 8.92 -9.48 -5.66
N ILE A 132 8.93 -8.17 -5.96
CA ILE A 132 7.97 -7.22 -5.39
C ILE A 132 6.56 -7.51 -5.92
N LEU A 133 6.43 -7.81 -7.21
CA LEU A 133 5.15 -8.22 -7.78
C LEU A 133 4.66 -9.53 -7.16
N HIS A 134 5.54 -10.53 -7.04
CA HIS A 134 5.22 -11.80 -6.38
C HIS A 134 4.67 -11.57 -4.96
N ASP A 135 5.38 -10.78 -4.15
CA ASP A 135 4.98 -10.50 -2.77
C ASP A 135 3.68 -9.69 -2.70
N PHE A 136 3.46 -8.77 -3.63
CA PHE A 136 2.17 -8.09 -3.77
C PHE A 136 1.02 -9.07 -4.04
N LEU A 137 1.20 -10.04 -4.92
CA LEU A 137 0.16 -11.04 -5.22
C LEU A 137 -0.19 -11.88 -3.99
N LEU A 138 0.81 -12.23 -3.17
CA LEU A 138 0.60 -12.94 -1.90
C LEU A 138 -0.18 -12.11 -0.87
N PHE A 139 0.04 -10.78 -0.82
CA PHE A 139 -0.77 -9.87 0.00
C PHE A 139 -2.19 -9.70 -0.56
N GLY A 140 -2.30 -9.54 -1.88
CA GLY A 140 -3.50 -9.02 -2.51
C GLY A 140 -4.67 -9.99 -2.49
N GLN A 141 -4.42 -11.30 -2.65
CA GLN A 141 -5.51 -12.28 -2.63
C GLN A 141 -6.23 -12.32 -1.27
N PRO A 142 -5.55 -12.50 -0.12
CA PRO A 142 -6.21 -12.43 1.19
C PRO A 142 -6.86 -11.07 1.46
N ALA A 143 -6.23 -9.97 1.05
CA ALA A 143 -6.79 -8.63 1.20
C ALA A 143 -8.15 -8.46 0.50
N ILE A 144 -8.23 -8.90 -0.76
CA ILE A 144 -9.47 -8.84 -1.54
C ILE A 144 -10.55 -9.73 -0.92
N LEU A 145 -10.19 -10.90 -0.38
CA LEU A 145 -11.15 -11.76 0.31
C LEU A 145 -11.72 -11.05 1.54
N SER A 146 -10.88 -10.46 2.40
CA SER A 146 -11.32 -9.70 3.56
C SER A 146 -12.20 -8.50 3.16
N LEU A 147 -11.81 -7.74 2.13
CA LEU A 147 -12.58 -6.61 1.62
C LEU A 147 -13.93 -7.02 1.00
N ASN A 148 -14.09 -8.25 0.53
CA ASN A 148 -15.36 -8.73 0.01
C ASN A 148 -16.28 -9.36 1.07
N GLN A 149 -15.75 -9.74 2.24
CA GLN A 149 -16.51 -10.43 3.29
C GLN A 149 -17.34 -9.47 4.15
N ASP A 150 -16.79 -8.34 4.57
CA ASP A 150 -17.47 -7.43 5.49
C ASP A 150 -17.15 -5.95 5.22
N ILE A 151 -17.95 -5.32 4.37
CA ILE A 151 -17.86 -3.88 4.05
C ILE A 151 -18.30 -3.01 5.24
N ALA A 152 -19.09 -3.57 6.17
CA ALA A 152 -19.58 -2.84 7.35
C ALA A 152 -18.57 -2.85 8.50
N SER A 153 -17.49 -3.63 8.40
CA SER A 153 -16.44 -3.67 9.40
C SER A 153 -15.82 -2.28 9.62
N PRO A 154 -15.62 -1.84 10.88
CA PRO A 154 -14.90 -0.60 11.18
C PRO A 154 -13.46 -0.56 10.64
N GLU A 155 -12.86 -1.74 10.41
CA GLU A 155 -11.50 -1.88 9.89
C GLU A 155 -11.44 -1.79 8.36
N PHE A 156 -12.57 -2.02 7.68
CA PHE A 156 -12.68 -2.03 6.22
C PHE A 156 -12.08 -0.77 5.57
N PRO A 157 -12.38 0.46 6.03
CA PRO A 157 -11.81 1.67 5.42
C PRO A 157 -10.28 1.73 5.47
N TYR A 158 -9.66 1.28 6.57
CA TYR A 158 -8.21 1.31 6.73
C TYR A 158 -7.54 0.26 5.85
N LEU A 159 -8.09 -0.96 5.83
CA LEU A 159 -7.61 -2.02 4.96
C LEU A 159 -7.72 -1.61 3.48
N LEU A 160 -8.85 -1.02 3.09
CA LEU A 160 -9.07 -0.55 1.72
C LEU A 160 -8.08 0.57 1.36
N GLU A 161 -7.88 1.56 2.25
CA GLU A 161 -6.94 2.66 2.04
C GLU A 161 -5.51 2.14 1.81
N ASP A 162 -5.00 1.29 2.69
CA ASP A 162 -3.63 0.78 2.60
C ASP A 162 -3.45 -0.20 1.44
N TYR A 163 -4.47 -1.02 1.14
CA TYR A 163 -4.44 -1.93 0.00
C TYR A 163 -4.37 -1.17 -1.33
N ILE A 164 -5.22 -0.16 -1.49
CA ILE A 164 -5.21 0.66 -2.71
C ILE A 164 -3.94 1.51 -2.79
N ARG A 165 -3.41 1.98 -1.67
CA ARG A 165 -2.09 2.65 -1.64
C ARG A 165 -0.99 1.72 -2.13
N LEU A 166 -0.99 0.45 -1.74
CA LEU A 166 -0.05 -0.54 -2.24
C LEU A 166 -0.24 -0.78 -3.75
N CYS A 167 -1.48 -0.92 -4.22
CA CYS A 167 -1.80 -1.05 -5.65
C CYS A 167 -1.29 0.14 -6.47
N ILE A 168 -1.43 1.37 -5.95
CA ILE A 168 -0.88 2.59 -6.56
C ILE A 168 0.63 2.45 -6.75
N LYS A 169 1.35 2.03 -5.70
CA LYS A 169 2.82 1.87 -5.78
C LYS A 169 3.22 0.80 -6.78
N ILE A 170 2.56 -0.35 -6.76
CA ILE A 170 2.82 -1.44 -7.70
C ILE A 170 2.57 -0.98 -9.13
N TYR A 171 1.44 -0.34 -9.41
CA TYR A 171 1.14 0.20 -10.73
C TYR A 171 2.17 1.25 -11.19
N GLN A 172 2.69 2.08 -10.30
CA GLN A 172 3.71 3.09 -10.65
C GLN A 172 5.03 2.48 -11.13
N PHE A 173 5.41 1.30 -10.64
CA PHE A 173 6.72 0.71 -10.94
C PHE A 173 6.67 -0.50 -11.86
N VAL A 174 5.61 -1.31 -11.79
CA VAL A 174 5.41 -2.52 -12.61
C VAL A 174 4.04 -2.54 -13.30
N PRO A 175 3.67 -1.47 -14.01
CA PRO A 175 2.33 -1.30 -14.61
C PRO A 175 1.94 -2.41 -15.59
N VAL A 176 2.85 -2.81 -16.48
CA VAL A 176 2.60 -3.87 -17.47
C VAL A 176 2.27 -5.19 -16.76
N SER A 177 3.15 -5.64 -15.86
CA SER A 177 2.96 -6.89 -15.14
C SER A 177 1.74 -6.86 -14.22
N PHE A 178 1.45 -5.70 -13.61
CA PHE A 178 0.22 -5.52 -12.83
C PHE A 178 -1.02 -5.68 -13.72
N LEU A 179 -1.11 -4.97 -14.84
CA LEU A 179 -2.27 -4.99 -15.73
C LEU A 179 -2.49 -6.37 -16.37
N SER A 180 -1.41 -7.10 -16.68
CA SER A 180 -1.48 -8.46 -17.21
C SER A 180 -1.77 -9.53 -16.15
N SER A 181 -1.71 -9.19 -14.86
CA SER A 181 -1.95 -10.16 -13.79
C SER A 181 -3.44 -10.42 -13.54
N GLU A 182 -3.77 -11.64 -13.12
CA GLU A 182 -5.15 -12.04 -12.81
C GLU A 182 -5.79 -11.22 -11.67
N ILE A 183 -4.97 -10.62 -10.80
CA ILE A 183 -5.45 -9.79 -9.69
C ILE A 183 -5.95 -8.41 -10.14
N CYS A 184 -5.58 -7.94 -11.33
CA CYS A 184 -5.91 -6.60 -11.82
C CYS A 184 -7.41 -6.34 -11.77
N LYS A 185 -8.21 -7.20 -12.42
CA LYS A 185 -9.67 -7.04 -12.47
C LYS A 185 -10.32 -7.06 -11.07
N PRO A 186 -10.00 -8.02 -10.17
CA PRO A 186 -10.41 -7.95 -8.77
C PRO A 186 -10.04 -6.64 -8.06
N VAL A 187 -8.83 -6.10 -8.26
CA VAL A 187 -8.42 -4.81 -7.69
C VAL A 187 -9.28 -3.68 -8.22
N ILE A 188 -9.53 -3.62 -9.53
CA ILE A 188 -10.39 -2.59 -10.15
C ILE A 188 -11.79 -2.65 -9.53
N LEU A 189 -12.41 -3.83 -9.46
CA LEU A 189 -13.74 -4.00 -8.87
C LEU A 189 -13.79 -3.55 -7.41
N THR A 190 -12.81 -3.95 -6.60
CA THR A 190 -12.68 -3.52 -5.20
C THR A 190 -12.53 -2.00 -5.10
N THR A 191 -11.73 -1.40 -5.98
CA THR A 191 -11.53 0.06 -6.03
C THR A 191 -12.84 0.78 -6.35
N ILE A 192 -13.60 0.28 -7.33
CA ILE A 192 -14.89 0.84 -7.75
C ILE A 192 -15.90 0.76 -6.60
N LYS A 193 -15.99 -0.39 -5.91
CA LYS A 193 -16.82 -0.52 -4.70
C LYS A 193 -16.42 0.51 -3.64
N GLY A 194 -15.12 0.75 -3.49
CA GLY A 194 -14.58 1.77 -2.59
C GLY A 194 -15.03 3.21 -2.87
N LEU A 195 -15.54 3.51 -4.06
CA LEU A 195 -16.16 4.81 -4.35
C LEU A 195 -17.48 5.02 -3.59
N LEU A 196 -18.09 3.98 -3.04
CA LEU A 196 -19.28 4.11 -2.21
C LEU A 196 -18.95 4.40 -0.73
N CYS A 197 -17.68 4.29 -0.32
CA CYS A 197 -17.26 4.56 1.05
C CYS A 197 -17.53 6.00 1.48
N GLU A 198 -17.88 6.17 2.75
CA GLU A 198 -18.02 7.50 3.37
C GLU A 198 -16.68 7.99 3.97
N ASN A 199 -15.76 7.07 4.26
CA ASN A 199 -14.44 7.42 4.73
C ASN A 199 -13.66 8.17 3.65
N LYS A 200 -13.30 9.43 3.94
CA LYS A 200 -12.61 10.33 3.01
C LYS A 200 -11.27 9.77 2.53
N LYS A 201 -10.49 9.11 3.39
CA LYS A 201 -9.15 8.63 3.03
C LYS A 201 -9.22 7.43 2.10
N SER A 202 -10.08 6.47 2.41
CA SER A 202 -10.32 5.30 1.55
C SER A 202 -10.90 5.71 0.21
N PHE A 203 -11.90 6.61 0.21
CA PHE A 203 -12.46 7.18 -1.02
C PHE A 203 -11.38 7.87 -1.86
N ASN A 204 -10.55 8.71 -1.23
CA ASN A 204 -9.46 9.40 -1.92
C ASN A 204 -8.44 8.43 -2.51
N ALA A 205 -8.07 7.36 -1.80
CA ALA A 205 -7.18 6.33 -2.31
C ALA A 205 -7.78 5.67 -3.57
N CYS A 206 -9.05 5.29 -3.52
CA CYS A 206 -9.76 4.69 -4.66
C CYS A 206 -9.85 5.64 -5.86
N SER A 207 -10.30 6.88 -5.64
CA SER A 207 -10.41 7.90 -6.70
C SER A 207 -9.04 8.22 -7.30
N SER A 208 -8.00 8.31 -6.47
CA SER A 208 -6.63 8.56 -6.93
C SER A 208 -6.08 7.41 -7.77
N PHE A 209 -6.34 6.16 -7.38
CA PHE A 209 -5.90 4.99 -8.15
C PHE A 209 -6.57 4.93 -9.53
N LEU A 210 -7.90 5.06 -9.59
CA LEU A 210 -8.63 5.11 -10.87
C LEU A 210 -8.17 6.30 -11.72
N SER A 211 -8.03 7.47 -11.10
CA SER A 211 -7.50 8.65 -11.80
C SER A 211 -6.11 8.40 -12.37
N MET A 212 -5.24 7.69 -11.65
CA MET A 212 -3.88 7.39 -12.12
C MET A 212 -3.88 6.42 -13.30
N ILE A 213 -4.77 5.42 -13.28
CA ILE A 213 -4.93 4.47 -14.39
C ILE A 213 -5.36 5.20 -15.68
N PHE A 214 -6.32 6.12 -15.58
CA PHE A 214 -6.88 6.80 -16.75
C PHE A 214 -6.15 8.11 -17.14
N LYS A 215 -5.31 8.67 -16.27
CA LYS A 215 -4.39 9.77 -16.61
C LYS A 215 -3.14 9.17 -17.23
N GLU A 216 -3.14 8.97 -18.56
CA GLU A 216 -1.96 8.55 -19.31
C GLU A 216 -0.74 9.44 -18.98
N LYS A 217 0.18 8.96 -18.14
CA LYS A 217 1.38 9.72 -17.75
C LYS A 217 2.66 8.92 -17.55
N PHE A 218 2.70 7.61 -17.82
CA PHE A 218 3.71 6.78 -17.15
C PHE A 218 4.52 5.83 -18.01
N TYR A 219 5.02 6.20 -19.18
CA TYR A 219 5.84 5.22 -19.92
C TYR A 219 6.93 5.88 -20.74
N GLU A 220 8.17 5.40 -20.59
CA GLU A 220 9.33 5.84 -21.36
C GLU A 220 9.57 4.95 -22.60
N ARG A 221 9.13 3.69 -22.57
CA ARG A 221 9.33 2.71 -23.66
C ARG A 221 8.06 2.51 -24.48
N ASP A 222 8.19 2.44 -25.80
CA ASP A 222 7.05 2.39 -26.72
C ASP A 222 6.26 1.07 -26.70
N ILE A 223 6.90 -0.06 -26.42
CA ILE A 223 6.20 -1.36 -26.32
C ILE A 223 5.33 -1.42 -25.06
N ASP A 224 5.87 -1.00 -23.91
CA ASP A 224 5.14 -0.97 -22.65
C ASP A 224 3.95 0.01 -22.70
N ARG A 225 4.10 1.11 -23.47
CA ARG A 225 3.01 2.07 -23.74
C ARG A 225 1.81 1.40 -24.39
N LEU A 226 2.02 0.58 -25.43
CA LEU A 226 0.93 -0.05 -26.17
C LEU A 226 0.17 -1.07 -25.31
N VAL A 227 0.90 -1.97 -24.64
CA VAL A 227 0.28 -3.00 -23.77
C VAL A 227 -0.57 -2.35 -22.68
N VAL A 228 -0.05 -1.28 -22.07
CA VAL A 228 -0.79 -0.54 -21.05
C VAL A 228 -2.01 0.13 -21.66
N LYS A 229 -1.86 0.83 -22.77
CA LYS A 229 -2.96 1.53 -23.43
C LYS A 229 -4.13 0.58 -23.74
N ASP A 230 -3.84 -0.58 -24.32
CA ASP A 230 -4.86 -1.58 -24.66
C ASP A 230 -5.54 -2.15 -23.41
N SER A 231 -4.74 -2.43 -22.37
CA SER A 231 -5.26 -2.93 -21.09
C SER A 231 -6.15 -1.89 -20.39
N VAL A 232 -5.74 -0.62 -20.36
CA VAL A 232 -6.50 0.48 -19.75
C VAL A 232 -7.76 0.79 -20.58
N ALA A 233 -7.68 0.74 -21.92
CA ALA A 233 -8.86 0.86 -22.78
C ALA A 233 -9.88 -0.26 -22.51
N THR A 234 -9.42 -1.49 -22.33
CA THR A 234 -10.28 -2.63 -21.96
C THR A 234 -10.96 -2.38 -20.61
N ILE A 235 -10.21 -1.96 -19.59
CA ILE A 235 -10.74 -1.59 -18.27
C ILE A 235 -11.76 -0.45 -18.39
N PHE A 236 -11.49 0.56 -19.22
CA PHE A 236 -12.39 1.69 -19.41
C PHE A 236 -13.72 1.25 -20.05
N ILE A 237 -13.67 0.47 -21.13
CA ILE A 237 -14.86 -0.06 -21.81
C ILE A 237 -15.69 -0.90 -20.84
N GLU A 238 -15.04 -1.77 -20.07
CA GLU A 238 -15.73 -2.69 -19.16
C GLU A 238 -16.34 -1.97 -17.95
N PHE A 239 -15.66 -0.99 -17.35
CA PHE A 239 -16.01 -0.50 -16.01
C PHE A 239 -16.41 0.99 -15.91
N SER A 240 -16.18 1.81 -16.95
CA SER A 240 -16.44 3.26 -16.90
C SER A 240 -17.88 3.59 -16.50
N HIS A 241 -18.86 2.85 -17.01
CA HIS A 241 -20.27 3.07 -16.72
C HIS A 241 -20.60 2.93 -15.22
N VAL A 242 -19.99 1.96 -14.53
CA VAL A 242 -20.18 1.77 -13.08
C VAL A 242 -19.51 2.88 -12.29
N ILE A 243 -18.30 3.28 -12.70
CA ILE A 243 -17.57 4.40 -12.06
C ILE A 243 -18.39 5.68 -12.17
N ILE A 244 -18.89 6.01 -13.37
CA ILE A 244 -19.73 7.18 -13.62
C ILE A 244 -20.99 7.13 -12.73
N LYS A 245 -21.67 5.98 -12.68
CA LYS A 245 -22.85 5.78 -11.83
C LYS A 245 -22.56 6.12 -10.37
N TYR A 246 -21.47 5.59 -9.81
CA TYR A 246 -21.12 5.83 -8.40
C TYR A 246 -20.67 7.26 -8.12
N CYS A 247 -19.91 7.88 -9.03
CA CYS A 247 -19.58 9.31 -8.92
C CYS A 247 -20.83 10.19 -8.94
N LEU A 248 -21.76 9.96 -9.87
CA LEU A 248 -23.02 10.70 -9.92
C LEU A 248 -23.87 10.47 -8.68
N GLN A 249 -23.97 9.22 -8.21
CA GLN A 249 -24.66 8.90 -6.97
C GLN A 249 -24.08 9.69 -5.78
N ASN A 250 -22.75 9.73 -5.63
CA ASN A 250 -22.12 10.50 -4.56
C ASN A 250 -22.42 12.00 -4.63
N ILE A 251 -22.47 12.57 -5.83
CA ILE A 251 -22.80 13.98 -6.07
C ILE A 251 -24.26 14.28 -5.69
N PHE A 252 -25.20 13.45 -6.15
CA PHE A 252 -26.64 13.67 -5.93
C PHE A 252 -27.10 13.26 -4.53
N SER A 253 -26.41 12.36 -3.84
CA SER A 253 -26.73 11.95 -2.47
C SER A 253 -26.24 12.92 -1.39
N HIS A 254 -25.80 14.13 -1.76
CA HIS A 254 -25.32 15.17 -0.82
C HIS A 254 -24.27 14.66 0.17
N LYS A 255 -23.34 13.79 -0.28
CA LYS A 255 -22.18 13.41 0.52
C LYS A 255 -21.33 14.64 0.85
N SER A 256 -20.35 14.47 1.75
CA SER A 256 -19.43 15.56 2.10
C SER A 256 -18.82 16.21 0.85
N LEU A 257 -18.64 17.54 0.87
CA LEU A 257 -18.11 18.32 -0.26
C LEU A 257 -16.82 17.71 -0.84
N PHE A 258 -15.94 17.20 0.03
CA PHE A 258 -14.71 16.50 -0.34
C PHE A 258 -14.94 15.32 -1.31
N ILE A 259 -15.96 14.49 -1.05
CA ILE A 259 -16.29 13.33 -1.90
C ILE A 259 -16.90 13.80 -3.22
N ILE A 260 -17.70 14.88 -3.19
CA ILE A 260 -18.31 15.48 -4.38
C ILE A 260 -17.21 16.01 -5.31
N GLU A 261 -16.26 16.78 -4.78
CA GLU A 261 -15.13 17.34 -5.53
C GLU A 261 -14.31 16.23 -6.21
N LEU A 262 -13.87 15.23 -5.44
CA LEU A 262 -13.09 14.12 -5.98
C LEU A 262 -13.89 13.23 -6.95
N SER A 263 -15.20 13.13 -6.79
CA SER A 263 -16.08 12.45 -7.77
C SER A 263 -16.12 13.24 -9.07
N GLY A 264 -16.25 14.57 -9.00
CA GLY A 264 -16.19 15.46 -10.16
C GLY A 264 -14.85 15.39 -10.89
N GLU A 265 -13.74 15.39 -10.15
CA GLU A 265 -12.40 15.23 -10.72
C GLU A 265 -12.26 13.92 -11.49
N LEU A 266 -12.71 12.81 -10.91
CA LEU A 266 -12.66 11.50 -11.57
C LEU A 266 -13.53 11.46 -12.84
N LEU A 267 -14.71 12.08 -12.82
CA LEU A 267 -15.54 12.22 -14.03
C LEU A 267 -14.83 13.01 -15.14
N VAL A 268 -14.14 14.10 -14.79
CA VAL A 268 -13.34 14.87 -15.76
C VAL A 268 -12.22 14.02 -16.36
N VAL A 269 -11.57 13.19 -15.55
CA VAL A 269 -10.54 12.26 -16.04
C VAL A 269 -11.11 11.27 -17.03
N LEU A 270 -12.25 10.64 -16.71
CA LEU A 270 -12.90 9.68 -17.60
C LEU A 270 -13.35 10.33 -18.91
N LEU A 271 -13.88 11.55 -18.86
CA LEU A 271 -14.27 12.31 -20.06
C LEU A 271 -13.08 12.59 -20.96
N LYS A 272 -11.94 13.02 -20.38
CA LYS A 272 -10.71 13.25 -21.13
C LYS A 272 -10.18 11.95 -21.75
N TYR A 273 -10.18 10.86 -21.00
CA TYR A 273 -9.72 9.57 -21.51
C TYR A 273 -10.62 9.05 -22.65
N ASN A 274 -11.94 9.22 -22.55
CA ASN A 274 -12.88 8.89 -23.62
C ASN A 274 -12.59 9.67 -24.91
N GLN A 275 -12.25 10.96 -24.80
CA GLN A 275 -11.87 11.77 -25.97
C GLN A 275 -10.59 11.25 -26.64
N VAL A 276 -9.63 10.73 -25.86
CA VAL A 276 -8.40 10.12 -26.37
C VAL A 276 -8.69 8.80 -27.08
N ILE A 277 -9.58 7.95 -26.53
CA ILE A 277 -9.97 6.69 -27.18
C ILE A 277 -10.72 6.95 -28.49
N LEU A 278 -11.64 7.93 -28.49
CA LEU A 278 -12.52 8.20 -29.63
C LEU A 278 -11.87 9.09 -30.71
N SER A 279 -10.70 9.68 -30.46
CA SER A 279 -10.06 10.52 -31.47
C SER A 279 -9.49 9.65 -32.61
N PRO A 280 -9.79 9.96 -33.88
CA PRO A 280 -9.48 9.10 -35.03
C PRO A 280 -7.99 9.07 -35.44
N ILE A 281 -7.05 9.35 -34.54
CA ILE A 281 -5.63 9.62 -34.88
C ILE A 281 -4.73 8.37 -34.82
N HIS A 282 -5.24 7.18 -34.46
CA HIS A 282 -4.39 5.98 -34.34
C HIS A 282 -4.58 4.91 -35.43
N LEU A 283 -5.11 5.28 -36.61
CA LEU A 283 -5.16 4.37 -37.77
C LEU A 283 -4.00 4.55 -38.78
N HIS A 284 -3.13 5.55 -38.62
CA HIS A 284 -1.91 5.64 -39.43
C HIS A 284 -0.81 6.36 -38.64
N ASN A 285 0.17 5.57 -38.16
CA ASN A 285 1.61 5.82 -38.20
C ASN A 285 2.35 4.71 -37.44
#